data_AF-A0A3G6MQ14-F1
#
_entry.id   AF-A0A3G6MQ14-F1
#
_cell.length_a   1.000
_cell.length_b   1.000
_cell.length_c   1.000
_cell.angle_alpha   90.00
_cell.angle_beta   90.00
_cell.angle_gamma   90.00
#
_symmetry.space_group_name_H-M   'P 1'
#
loop_
_entity.id
_entity.type
_entity.pdbx_description
1 polymer ?
#
loop_
_entity_poly.entity_id
_entity_poly.type
_entity_poly.pdbx_seq_one_letter_code
_entity_poly.pdbx_strand_id
1 'polypeptide(L)'
;MKNYMQSANDYYRHFIQPRDFIEFQSGFFLSEGIFRISGETQCNWLLQIICFQQKESGAQLVEFWKLKRIEGLDYLLQCKDSSGSILFEKTFISPDFSFDEITIWKVGTYLILPGEYNEFVKLIRNEAKSFTSNILDDHKIELN
;
A
#
# COMPACT_ATOMS: atom_id res chain seq x y z
N MET A 1 14.46 20.88 5.02
CA MET A 1 13.24 21.71 5.24
C MET A 1 12.09 20.76 5.48
N LYS A 2 11.21 21.02 6.45
CA LYS A 2 10.02 20.18 6.66
C LYS A 2 8.99 20.57 5.58
N ASN A 3 8.61 19.62 4.72
CA ASN A 3 7.80 19.87 3.52
C ASN A 3 6.29 19.84 3.84
N TYR A 4 5.82 20.85 4.57
CA TYR A 4 4.47 20.92 5.13
C TYR A 4 3.31 20.96 4.11
N MET A 5 3.58 21.34 2.86
CA MET A 5 2.56 21.51 1.81
C MET A 5 2.71 20.54 0.65
N GLN A 6 3.59 19.55 0.76
CA GLN A 6 3.87 18.59 -0.32
C GLN A 6 3.21 17.25 -0.02
N SER A 7 2.74 16.56 -1.07
CA SER A 7 2.38 15.15 -0.99
C SER A 7 3.65 14.29 -0.78
N ALA A 8 3.60 13.36 0.16
CA ALA A 8 4.65 12.36 0.31
C ALA A 8 4.81 11.55 -0.99
N ASN A 9 3.72 11.23 -1.68
CA ASN A 9 3.79 10.49 -2.95
C ASN A 9 4.60 11.25 -4.01
N ASP A 10 4.50 12.58 -4.06
CA ASP A 10 5.25 13.41 -5.01
C ASP A 10 6.73 13.52 -4.64
N TYR A 11 7.03 13.68 -3.35
CA TYR A 11 8.41 13.73 -2.86
C TYR A 11 9.16 12.41 -3.12
N TYR A 12 8.47 11.29 -2.89
CA TYR A 12 9.00 9.94 -3.05
C TYR A 12 8.69 9.31 -4.41
N ARG A 13 8.34 10.12 -5.42
CA ARG A 13 7.95 9.64 -6.77
C ARG A 13 9.01 8.83 -7.53
N HIS A 14 10.24 8.80 -7.02
CA HIS A 14 11.33 8.01 -7.60
C HIS A 14 11.17 6.51 -7.32
N PHE A 15 10.32 6.11 -6.37
CA PHE A 15 9.88 4.73 -6.23
C PHE A 15 8.81 4.42 -7.30
N ILE A 16 9.24 3.76 -8.37
CA ILE A 16 8.41 3.44 -9.54
C ILE A 16 8.13 1.94 -9.63
N GLN A 17 9.04 1.11 -9.11
CA GLN A 17 8.94 -0.34 -9.16
C GLN A 17 9.19 -0.91 -7.76
N PRO A 18 8.27 -1.71 -7.21
CA PRO A 18 8.56 -2.50 -6.03
C PRO A 18 9.51 -3.61 -6.46
N ARG A 19 10.81 -3.40 -6.25
CA ARG A 19 11.83 -4.42 -6.57
C ARG A 19 11.76 -5.59 -5.60
N ASP A 20 11.50 -5.27 -4.34
CA ASP A 20 11.33 -6.21 -3.25
C ASP A 20 10.13 -5.83 -2.38
N PHE A 21 9.60 -6.82 -1.66
CA PHE A 21 8.60 -6.65 -0.63
C PHE A 21 9.20 -6.96 0.74
N ILE A 22 8.96 -6.08 1.69
CA ILE A 22 9.43 -6.22 3.06
C ILE A 22 8.26 -6.73 3.90
N GLU A 23 8.45 -7.87 4.55
CA GLU A 23 7.44 -8.41 5.46
C GLU A 23 7.18 -7.41 6.59
N PHE A 24 5.90 -7.14 6.78
CA PHE A 24 5.33 -6.41 7.89
C PHE A 24 4.48 -7.35 8.73
N GLN A 25 4.07 -6.86 9.90
CA GLN A 25 3.36 -7.66 10.89
C GLN A 25 2.17 -8.43 10.28
N SER A 26 1.98 -9.67 10.75
CA SER A 26 0.83 -10.52 10.41
C SER A 26 0.67 -10.85 8.91
N GLY A 27 1.78 -11.01 8.18
CA GLY A 27 1.76 -11.43 6.77
C GLY A 27 1.35 -10.33 5.80
N PHE A 28 1.40 -9.07 6.23
CA PHE A 28 1.33 -7.92 5.32
C PHE A 28 2.71 -7.63 4.74
N PHE A 29 2.76 -7.03 3.56
CA PHE A 29 4.00 -6.74 2.85
C PHE A 29 4.02 -5.29 2.40
N LEU A 30 5.15 -4.60 2.59
CA LEU A 30 5.35 -3.22 2.19
C LEU A 30 6.23 -3.18 0.94
N SER A 31 5.89 -2.32 -0.02
CA SER A 31 6.87 -1.93 -1.04
C SER A 31 8.05 -1.20 -0.40
N GLU A 32 9.19 -1.17 -1.10
CA GLU A 32 10.36 -0.39 -0.71
C GLU A 32 9.96 1.07 -0.43
N GLY A 33 9.12 1.67 -1.28
CA GLY A 33 8.64 3.04 -1.11
C GLY A 33 7.86 3.24 0.20
N ILE A 34 6.90 2.36 0.51
CA ILE A 34 6.13 2.46 1.75
C ILE A 34 7.01 2.29 2.99
N PHE A 35 7.91 1.30 2.98
CA PHE A 35 8.85 1.07 4.08
C PHE A 35 9.76 2.27 4.34
N ARG A 36 10.30 2.88 3.28
CA ARG A 36 11.16 4.07 3.38
C ARG A 36 10.40 5.26 3.96
N ILE A 37 9.21 5.54 3.43
CA ILE A 37 8.39 6.65 3.92
C ILE A 37 8.02 6.47 5.38
N SER A 38 7.58 5.27 5.78
CA SER A 38 7.13 5.04 7.15
C SER A 38 8.26 5.15 8.18
N GLY A 39 9.49 4.76 7.79
CA GLY A 39 10.69 4.96 8.61
C GLY A 39 11.12 6.42 8.70
N GLU A 40 11.19 7.14 7.58
CA GLU A 40 11.66 8.52 7.53
C GLU A 40 10.67 9.53 8.15
N THR A 41 9.37 9.24 8.05
CA THR A 41 8.30 10.11 8.57
C THR A 41 7.71 9.62 9.89
N GLN A 42 8.22 8.53 10.45
CA GLN A 42 7.74 7.89 11.68
C GLN A 42 6.24 7.55 11.65
N CYS A 43 5.67 7.29 10.47
CA CYS A 43 4.24 7.04 10.31
C CYS A 43 3.85 5.55 10.36
N ASN A 44 4.61 4.70 11.06
CA ASN A 44 4.28 3.27 11.20
C ASN A 44 2.89 3.04 11.82
N TRP A 45 2.40 3.96 12.65
CA TRP A 45 1.05 3.93 13.22
C TRP A 45 -0.04 3.92 12.13
N LEU A 46 0.19 4.60 10.99
CA LEU A 46 -0.73 4.61 9.86
C LEU A 46 -0.81 3.21 9.23
N LEU A 47 0.33 2.53 9.08
CA LEU A 47 0.39 1.18 8.52
C LEU A 47 -0.35 0.18 9.40
N GLN A 48 -0.21 0.31 10.73
CA GLN A 48 -0.96 -0.50 11.70
C GLN A 48 -2.47 -0.36 11.50
N ILE A 49 -2.97 0.87 11.37
CA ILE A 49 -4.40 1.11 11.13
C ILE A 49 -4.85 0.47 9.82
N ILE A 50 -4.10 0.66 8.73
CA ILE A 50 -4.43 0.12 7.41
C ILE A 50 -4.46 -1.41 7.40
N CYS A 51 -3.47 -2.05 8.02
CA CYS A 51 -3.36 -3.51 8.05
C CYS A 51 -4.45 -4.17 8.91
N PHE A 52 -4.77 -3.57 10.06
CA PHE A 52 -5.64 -4.18 11.07
C PHE A 52 -7.05 -3.58 11.13
N GLN A 53 -7.42 -2.74 10.16
CA GLN A 53 -8.78 -2.23 10.05
C GLN A 53 -9.76 -3.40 9.89
N GLN A 54 -10.74 -3.46 10.81
CA GLN A 54 -11.78 -4.49 10.77
C GLN A 54 -12.63 -4.31 9.51
N LYS A 55 -12.88 -5.43 8.80
CA LYS A 55 -13.64 -5.46 7.56
C LYS A 55 -15.05 -5.99 7.80
N GLU A 56 -16.03 -5.35 7.18
CA GLU A 56 -17.34 -5.98 6.97
C GLU A 56 -17.20 -7.11 5.92
N SER A 57 -18.10 -8.09 5.98
CA SER A 57 -18.05 -9.29 5.14
C SER A 57 -18.05 -8.93 3.65
N GLY A 58 -17.02 -9.37 2.91
CA GLY A 58 -16.78 -9.00 1.51
C GLY A 58 -15.41 -8.34 1.33
N ALA A 59 -14.34 -9.10 1.53
CA ALA A 59 -12.97 -8.59 1.47
C ALA A 59 -12.69 -7.88 0.13
N GLN A 60 -12.60 -6.55 0.17
CA GLN A 60 -12.21 -5.75 -0.98
C GLN A 60 -10.79 -6.12 -1.38
N LEU A 61 -10.59 -6.38 -2.68
CA LEU A 61 -9.29 -6.74 -3.24
C LEU A 61 -8.33 -5.55 -3.25
N VAL A 62 -8.88 -4.34 -3.44
CA VAL A 62 -8.13 -3.08 -3.51
C VAL A 62 -8.79 -2.02 -2.65
N GLU A 63 -7.99 -1.39 -1.81
CA GLU A 63 -8.39 -0.29 -0.92
C GLU A 63 -7.47 0.91 -1.14
N PHE A 64 -8.06 2.11 -1.17
CA PHE A 64 -7.37 3.37 -1.41
C PHE A 64 -7.38 4.20 -0.13
N TRP A 65 -6.25 4.23 0.57
CA TRP A 65 -6.09 4.94 1.82
C TRP A 65 -5.42 6.29 1.59
N LYS A 66 -6.02 7.36 2.09
CA LYS A 66 -5.47 8.71 2.02
C LYS A 66 -5.47 9.36 3.40
N LEU A 67 -4.29 9.71 3.89
CA LEU A 67 -4.09 10.58 5.04
C LEU A 67 -3.84 11.99 4.51
N LYS A 68 -4.66 12.98 4.91
CA LYS A 68 -4.55 14.37 4.45
C LYS A 68 -4.68 15.35 5.61
N ARG A 69 -3.79 16.33 5.68
CA ARG A 69 -3.81 17.39 6.69
C ARG A 69 -5.07 18.23 6.53
N ILE A 70 -5.77 18.46 7.64
CA ILE A 70 -6.91 19.37 7.72
C ILE A 70 -6.36 20.75 8.08
N GLU A 71 -5.76 20.85 9.26
CA GLU A 71 -5.17 22.06 9.83
C GLU A 71 -4.15 21.69 10.91
N GLY A 72 -3.09 22.47 11.07
CA GLY A 72 -2.11 22.24 12.14
C GLY A 72 -1.55 20.82 12.12
N LEU A 73 -1.81 20.05 13.18
CA LEU A 73 -1.40 18.65 13.32
C LEU A 73 -2.53 17.65 13.08
N ASP A 74 -3.72 18.12 12.70
CA ASP A 74 -4.90 17.30 12.46
C ASP A 74 -4.91 16.75 11.04
N TYR A 75 -5.21 15.47 10.94
CA TYR A 75 -5.26 14.72 9.69
C TYR A 75 -6.55 13.93 9.57
N LEU A 76 -7.14 13.96 8.38
CA LEU A 76 -8.21 13.05 7.99
C LEU A 76 -7.59 11.81 7.34
N LEU A 77 -7.85 10.63 7.89
CA LEU A 77 -7.59 9.36 7.23
C LEU A 77 -8.89 8.83 6.64
N GLN A 78 -8.90 8.61 5.33
CA GLN A 78 -10.04 8.10 4.59
C GLN A 78 -9.64 6.86 3.79
N CYS A 79 -10.46 5.81 3.82
CA CYS A 79 -10.35 4.64 2.96
C CYS A 79 -11.52 4.60 1.99
N LYS A 80 -11.22 4.37 0.71
CA LYS A 80 -12.23 4.13 -0.34
C LYS A 80 -12.02 2.78 -0.99
N ASP A 81 -13.10 2.19 -1.47
CA ASP A 81 -13.05 1.03 -2.38
C ASP A 81 -12.89 1.46 -3.85
N SER A 82 -12.87 0.49 -4.76
CA SER A 82 -12.81 0.73 -6.21
C SER A 82 -14.06 1.39 -6.81
N SER A 83 -15.19 1.38 -6.10
CA SER A 83 -16.40 2.12 -6.50
C SER A 83 -16.37 3.58 -6.05
N GLY A 84 -15.42 3.95 -5.18
CA GLY A 84 -15.32 5.25 -4.55
C GLY A 84 -16.11 5.37 -3.25
N SER A 85 -16.74 4.29 -2.78
CA SER A 85 -17.46 4.24 -1.51
C SER A 85 -16.50 4.37 -0.34
N ILE A 86 -16.86 5.19 0.65
CA ILE A 86 -16.05 5.38 1.86
C ILE A 86 -16.25 4.18 2.79
N LEU A 87 -15.16 3.46 3.06
CA LEU A 87 -15.14 2.30 3.96
C LEU A 87 -14.72 2.68 5.38
N PHE A 88 -13.92 3.74 5.50
CA PHE A 88 -13.38 4.21 6.76
C PHE A 88 -13.11 5.71 6.66
N GLU A 89 -13.41 6.44 7.72
CA GLU A 89 -13.06 7.84 7.87
C GLU A 89 -12.84 8.17 9.33
N LYS A 90 -11.68 8.73 9.67
CA LYS A 90 -11.37 9.16 11.04
C LYS A 90 -10.28 10.22 11.07
N THR A 91 -10.37 11.12 12.05
CA THR A 91 -9.35 12.14 12.31
C THR A 91 -8.29 11.64 13.28
N PHE A 92 -7.04 12.01 13.03
CA PHE A 92 -5.86 11.69 13.85
C PHE A 92 -4.98 12.93 14.03
N ILE A 93 -4.28 12.99 15.16
CA ILE A 93 -3.23 13.99 15.41
C ILE A 93 -1.88 13.34 15.12
N SER A 94 -1.04 14.00 14.31
CA SER A 94 0.33 13.52 14.05
C SER A 94 1.36 14.65 14.09
N PRO A 95 2.19 14.74 15.16
CA PRO A 95 3.25 15.74 15.25
C PRO A 95 4.45 15.43 14.34
N ASP A 96 4.67 14.15 14.03
CA ASP A 96 5.88 13.67 13.35
C ASP A 96 5.70 13.55 11.83
N PHE A 97 4.47 13.36 11.35
CA PHE A 97 4.19 13.33 9.91
C PHE A 97 4.24 14.76 9.36
N SER A 98 5.27 15.07 8.57
CA SER A 98 5.52 16.44 8.09
C SER A 98 4.87 16.76 6.75
N PHE A 99 4.39 15.77 6.00
CA PHE A 99 3.78 16.00 4.68
C PHE A 99 2.32 16.47 4.80
N ASP A 100 1.81 17.08 3.72
CA ASP A 100 0.40 17.47 3.64
C ASP A 100 -0.49 16.24 3.45
N GLU A 101 -0.05 15.29 2.65
CA GLU A 101 -0.80 14.06 2.41
C GLU A 101 0.09 12.87 2.06
N ILE A 102 -0.47 11.68 2.25
CA ILE A 102 0.02 10.43 1.67
C ILE A 102 -1.16 9.57 1.25
N THR A 103 -1.03 8.97 0.08
CA THR A 103 -1.92 7.93 -0.44
C THR A 103 -1.18 6.60 -0.43
N ILE A 104 -1.80 5.57 0.12
CA ILE A 104 -1.31 4.20 0.17
C ILE A 104 -2.37 3.31 -0.45
N TRP A 105 -1.98 2.46 -1.38
CA TRP A 105 -2.88 1.47 -1.97
C TRP A 105 -2.64 0.14 -1.28
N LYS A 106 -3.71 -0.49 -0.80
CA LYS A 106 -3.64 -1.82 -0.22
C LYS A 106 -4.30 -2.80 -1.17
N VAL A 107 -3.50 -3.72 -1.72
CA VAL A 107 -3.94 -4.76 -2.65
C VAL A 107 -3.76 -6.12 -1.97
N GLY A 108 -4.85 -6.70 -1.48
CA GLY A 108 -4.79 -7.88 -0.60
C GLY A 108 -3.97 -7.60 0.67
N THR A 109 -2.82 -8.27 0.78
CA THR A 109 -1.84 -8.14 1.88
C THR A 109 -0.69 -7.18 1.54
N TYR A 110 -0.64 -6.62 0.34
CA TYR A 110 0.42 -5.70 -0.09
C TYR A 110 0.01 -4.25 0.11
N LEU A 111 0.91 -3.44 0.67
CA LEU A 111 0.80 -1.99 0.78
C LEU A 111 1.84 -1.37 -0.15
N ILE A 112 1.38 -0.56 -1.09
CA ILE A 112 2.21 0.02 -2.16
C ILE A 112 1.88 1.50 -2.38
N LEU A 113 2.81 2.23 -3.01
CA LEU A 113 2.53 3.57 -3.51
C LEU A 113 1.68 3.50 -4.79
N PRO A 114 0.86 4.53 -5.07
CA PRO A 114 0.10 4.61 -6.32
C PRO A 114 0.99 4.52 -7.57
N GLY A 115 2.18 5.13 -7.52
CA GLY A 115 3.14 5.11 -8.62
C GLY A 115 3.74 3.72 -8.91
N GLU A 116 3.70 2.81 -7.92
CA GLU A 116 4.24 1.45 -8.03
C GLU A 116 3.24 0.44 -8.61
N TYR A 117 1.96 0.80 -8.70
CA TYR A 117 0.87 -0.13 -9.02
C TYR A 117 1.03 -0.83 -10.37
N ASN A 118 1.42 -0.09 -11.42
CA ASN A 118 1.55 -0.66 -12.76
C ASN A 118 2.63 -1.76 -12.81
N GLU A 119 3.75 -1.56 -12.13
CA GLU A 119 4.82 -2.55 -12.05
C GLU A 119 4.46 -3.72 -11.13
N PHE A 120 3.79 -3.43 -10.00
CA PHE A 120 3.24 -4.47 -9.13
C PHE A 120 2.32 -5.43 -9.89
N VAL A 121 1.37 -4.92 -10.67
CA VAL A 121 0.44 -5.75 -11.45
C VAL A 121 1.19 -6.61 -12.48
N LYS A 122 2.27 -6.11 -13.09
CA LYS A 122 3.11 -6.91 -14.02
C LYS A 122 3.80 -8.04 -13.29
N LEU A 123 4.36 -7.78 -12.10
CA LEU A 123 5.05 -8.76 -11.28
C LEU A 123 4.12 -9.92 -10.91
N ILE A 124 2.94 -9.61 -10.35
CA ILE A 124 1.95 -10.64 -9.97
C ILE A 124 1.46 -11.44 -11.18
N ARG A 125 1.26 -10.80 -12.35
CA ARG A 125 0.87 -11.51 -13.58
C ARG A 125 1.95 -12.44 -14.09
N ASN A 126 3.22 -12.05 -13.98
CA ASN A 126 4.34 -12.86 -14.42
C ASN A 126 4.56 -14.07 -13.50
N GLU A 127 4.46 -13.88 -12.19
CA GLU A 127 4.49 -14.97 -11.21
C GLU A 127 3.35 -15.98 -11.44
N ALA A 128 2.12 -15.48 -11.65
CA ALA A 128 0.99 -16.34 -11.96
C ALA A 128 1.22 -17.17 -13.25
N LYS A 129 1.80 -16.55 -14.29
CA LYS A 129 2.16 -17.26 -15.53
C LYS A 129 3.24 -18.32 -15.29
N SER A 130 4.30 -17.99 -14.56
CA SER A 130 5.38 -18.93 -14.23
C SER A 130 4.86 -20.12 -13.41
N PHE A 131 3.94 -19.87 -12.48
CA PHE A 131 3.31 -20.94 -11.72
C PHE A 131 2.48 -21.86 -12.61
N THR A 132 1.69 -21.30 -13.53
CA THR A 132 0.91 -22.11 -14.48
C THR A 132 1.76 -22.89 -15.47
N SER A 133 2.90 -22.35 -15.92
CA SER A 133 3.81 -23.08 -16.83
C SER A 133 4.46 -24.27 -16.13
N ASN A 134 4.90 -24.09 -14.88
CA ASN A 134 5.53 -25.17 -14.11
C ASN A 134 4.56 -26.34 -13.87
N ILE A 135 3.29 -26.06 -13.58
CA ILE A 135 2.26 -27.11 -13.44
C ILE A 135 2.03 -27.86 -14.76
N LEU A 136 2.01 -27.16 -15.90
CA LEU A 136 1.82 -27.78 -17.21
C LEU A 136 3.01 -28.66 -17.63
N ASP A 137 4.23 -28.30 -17.22
CA ASP A 137 5.43 -29.08 -17.47
C ASP A 137 5.54 -30.29 -16.53
N ASP A 138 5.18 -30.16 -15.25
CA ASP A 138 5.15 -31.28 -14.30
C ASP A 138 4.15 -32.36 -14.73
N HIS A 139 2.97 -31.99 -15.24
CA HIS A 139 1.97 -32.94 -15.73
C HIS A 139 2.33 -33.62 -17.07
N LYS A 140 3.34 -33.13 -17.80
CA LYS A 140 3.85 -33.82 -19.01
C LYS A 140 4.87 -34.91 -18.67
N ILE A 141 5.45 -34.90 -17.47
CA ILE A 141 6.48 -35.86 -17.07
C ILE A 141 5.86 -37.17 -16.56
N GLU A 142 4.59 -37.16 -16.13
CA GLU A 142 3.89 -38.35 -15.59
C GLU A 142 3.22 -39.26 -16.66
N LEU A 143 3.38 -38.98 -17.96
CA LEU A 143 2.72 -39.73 -19.04
C LEU A 143 3.66 -40.46 -20.01
N ASN A 144 4.93 -40.70 -19.63
CA ASN A 144 5.86 -41.54 -20.40
C ASN A 144 6.26 -42.82 -19.64
#